data_AF-A0AA35RK53-F1
#
_entry.id   AF-A0AA35RK53-F1
#
_cell.length_a   1.000
_cell.length_b   1.000
_cell.length_c   1.000
_cell.angle_alpha   90.00
_cell.angle_beta   90.00
_cell.angle_gamma   90.00
#
_symmetry.space_group_name_H-M   'P 1'
#
loop_
_entity.id
_entity.type
_entity.pdbx_description
1 polymer ?
#
loop_
_entity_poly.entity_id
_entity_poly.type
_entity_poly.pdbx_seq_one_letter_code
_entity_poly.pdbx_strand_id
1 'polypeptide(L)'
;ASELRKVSRWEYLGKRRAEKVVELRDDLADEEFLFSDSKLTRVEKERYEHKTKLLALTEEHKKAAELERVQRYYMPEDDVKPQIYIEPLEESEAGPNVDLKKWQDEQIDKATVRFSAKDAKERNKQKDYDLVMDEEIQFVLIDSVAGNREDKDAEVMSAEERKKMDIAQVEPISKAAVTGRTQRDNTAV
;
A
#
# COMPACT_ATOMS: atom_id res chain seq x y z
N ALA A 1 23.60 34.17 -0.13
CA ALA A 1 24.70 33.28 -0.57
C ALA A 1 24.49 31.81 -0.17
N SER A 2 24.06 31.49 1.06
CA SER A 2 23.85 30.09 1.51
C SER A 2 22.79 29.34 0.68
N GLU A 3 21.62 29.94 0.47
CA GLU A 3 20.50 29.30 -0.24
C GLU A 3 20.79 29.02 -1.72
N LEU A 4 21.44 29.95 -2.44
CA LEU A 4 21.83 29.72 -3.84
C LEU A 4 22.76 28.51 -4.00
N ARG A 5 23.65 28.25 -3.03
CA ARG A 5 24.52 27.07 -3.06
C ARG A 5 23.73 25.78 -2.89
N LYS A 6 22.69 25.77 -2.06
CA LYS A 6 21.83 24.59 -1.86
C LYS A 6 21.05 24.27 -3.12
N VAL A 7 20.42 25.28 -3.72
CA VAL A 7 19.66 25.14 -4.97
C VAL A 7 20.55 24.63 -6.08
N SER A 8 21.71 25.26 -6.29
CA SER A 8 22.69 24.81 -7.29
C SER A 8 23.15 23.37 -7.05
N ARG A 9 23.37 22.96 -5.80
CA ARG A 9 23.74 21.58 -5.46
C ARG A 9 22.62 20.59 -5.78
N TRP A 10 21.36 20.92 -5.48
CA TRP A 10 20.23 20.05 -5.80
C TRP A 10 20.08 19.85 -7.31
N GLU A 11 20.18 20.94 -8.08
CA GLU A 11 20.17 20.87 -9.54
C GLU A 11 21.31 20.02 -10.09
N TYR A 12 22.52 20.21 -9.57
CA TYR A 12 23.68 19.39 -9.96
C TYR A 12 23.46 17.92 -9.65
N LEU A 13 22.96 17.57 -8.46
CA LEU A 13 22.72 16.18 -8.09
C LEU A 13 21.62 15.53 -8.95
N GLY A 14 20.58 16.28 -9.32
CA GLY A 14 19.56 15.84 -10.26
C GLY A 14 20.13 15.54 -11.64
N LYS A 15 20.89 16.49 -12.21
CA LYS A 15 21.57 16.31 -13.50
C LYS A 15 22.57 15.15 -13.44
N ARG A 16 23.38 15.09 -12.40
CA ARG A 16 24.40 14.05 -12.21
C ARG A 16 23.81 12.65 -12.12
N ARG A 17 22.68 12.51 -11.43
CA ARG A 17 21.94 11.25 -11.38
C ARG A 17 21.48 10.82 -12.77
N ALA A 18 20.94 11.75 -13.57
CA ALA A 18 20.50 11.46 -14.93
C ALA A 18 21.67 11.05 -15.83
N GLU A 19 22.76 11.82 -15.82
CA GLU A 19 24.01 11.51 -16.55
C GLU A 19 24.53 10.12 -16.22
N LYS A 20 24.58 9.75 -14.93
CA LYS A 20 25.12 8.44 -14.50
C LYS A 20 24.28 7.26 -14.96
N VAL A 21 22.96 7.42 -15.12
CA VAL A 21 22.11 6.36 -15.66
C VAL A 21 22.32 6.20 -17.16
N VAL A 22 22.55 7.31 -17.89
CA VAL A 22 22.89 7.26 -19.32
C VAL A 22 24.25 6.60 -19.52
N GLU A 23 25.27 7.03 -18.77
CA GLU A 23 26.61 6.43 -18.80
C GLU A 23 26.57 4.91 -18.54
N LEU A 24 25.79 4.46 -17.54
CA LEU A 24 25.64 3.02 -17.28
C LEU A 24 24.96 2.25 -18.43
N ARG A 25 24.02 2.89 -19.12
CA ARG A 25 23.32 2.31 -20.26
C ARG A 25 24.25 2.19 -21.46
N ASP A 26 25.03 3.23 -21.72
CA ASP A 26 26.01 3.28 -22.80
C ASP A 26 27.14 2.26 -22.53
N ASP A 27 27.64 2.18 -21.30
CA ASP A 27 28.62 1.16 -20.88
C ASP A 27 28.12 -0.27 -21.17
N LEU A 28 26.85 -0.56 -20.90
CA LEU A 28 26.25 -1.86 -21.17
C LEU A 28 26.12 -2.13 -22.68
N ALA A 29 25.73 -1.12 -23.46
CA ALA A 29 25.61 -1.24 -24.91
C ALA A 29 26.98 -1.47 -25.57
N ASP A 30 28.02 -0.78 -25.10
CA ASP A 30 29.39 -0.97 -25.55
C ASP A 30 29.91 -2.36 -25.20
N GLU A 31 29.63 -2.86 -23.99
CA GLU A 31 30.00 -4.24 -23.60
C GLU A 31 29.29 -5.28 -24.49
N GLU A 32 27.99 -5.11 -24.75
CA GLU A 32 27.24 -6.01 -25.63
C GLU A 32 27.78 -5.98 -27.07
N PHE A 33 28.08 -4.79 -27.60
CA PHE A 33 28.61 -4.62 -28.95
C PHE A 33 30.04 -5.15 -29.10
N LEU A 34 30.93 -4.84 -28.16
CA LEU A 34 32.35 -5.18 -28.26
C LEU A 34 32.62 -6.67 -28.00
N PHE A 35 31.80 -7.31 -27.17
CA PHE A 35 32.04 -8.68 -26.69
C PHE A 35 31.03 -9.71 -27.19
N SER A 36 30.14 -9.37 -28.14
CA SER A 36 29.11 -10.27 -28.68
C SER A 36 29.64 -11.64 -29.11
N ASP A 37 30.83 -11.66 -29.74
CA ASP A 37 31.41 -12.86 -30.36
C ASP A 37 32.43 -13.55 -29.44
N SER A 38 32.68 -12.98 -28.26
CA SER A 38 33.71 -13.46 -27.32
C SER A 38 33.11 -14.27 -26.16
N LYS A 39 33.89 -15.19 -25.61
CA LYS A 39 33.48 -15.95 -24.42
C LYS A 39 33.88 -15.18 -23.16
N LEU A 40 32.90 -14.58 -22.49
CA LEU A 40 33.11 -13.91 -21.20
C LEU A 40 33.48 -14.92 -20.10
N THR A 41 34.42 -14.52 -19.24
CA THR A 41 34.76 -15.25 -18.01
C THR A 41 33.63 -15.19 -16.99
N ARG A 42 33.67 -16.06 -15.97
CA ARG A 42 32.63 -16.08 -14.92
C ARG A 42 32.48 -14.72 -14.23
N VAL A 43 33.61 -14.08 -13.90
CA VAL A 43 33.63 -12.80 -13.18
C VAL A 43 33.06 -11.67 -14.04
N GLU A 44 33.37 -11.66 -15.34
CA GLU A 44 32.84 -10.65 -16.26
C GLU A 44 31.33 -10.82 -16.46
N LYS A 45 30.84 -12.06 -16.55
CA LYS A 45 29.39 -12.32 -16.59
C LYS A 45 28.68 -11.84 -15.34
N GLU A 46 29.20 -12.15 -14.15
CA GLU A 46 28.63 -11.69 -12.89
C GLU A 46 28.62 -10.15 -12.81
N ARG A 47 29.69 -9.49 -13.28
CA ARG A 47 29.76 -8.02 -13.37
C ARG A 47 28.71 -7.45 -14.32
N TYR A 48 28.56 -8.02 -15.51
CA TYR A 48 27.55 -7.62 -16.49
C TYR A 48 26.13 -7.79 -15.94
N GLU A 49 25.85 -8.93 -15.33
CA GLU A 49 24.57 -9.18 -14.65
C GLU A 49 24.30 -8.19 -13.50
N HIS A 50 25.33 -7.81 -12.75
CA HIS A 50 25.17 -6.81 -11.71
C HIS A 50 24.85 -5.42 -12.29
N LYS A 51 25.54 -5.00 -13.36
CA LYS A 51 25.27 -3.73 -14.05
C LYS A 51 23.85 -3.68 -14.62
N THR A 52 23.40 -4.75 -15.28
CA THR A 52 22.04 -4.85 -15.84
C THR A 52 20.97 -4.80 -14.75
N LYS A 53 21.15 -5.53 -13.65
CA LYS A 53 20.26 -5.46 -12.46
C LYS A 53 20.20 -4.04 -11.88
N LEU A 54 21.36 -3.37 -11.79
CA LEU A 54 21.43 -2.01 -11.28
C LEU A 54 20.66 -1.03 -12.18
N LEU A 55 20.84 -1.13 -13.50
CA LEU A 55 20.09 -0.33 -14.46
C LEU A 55 18.58 -0.53 -14.27
N ALA A 56 18.11 -1.78 -14.24
CA ALA A 56 16.70 -2.11 -14.06
C ALA A 56 16.13 -1.51 -12.77
N LEU A 57 16.81 -1.70 -11.63
CA LEU A 57 16.39 -1.14 -10.34
C LEU A 57 16.33 0.39 -10.36
N THR A 58 17.28 1.05 -11.03
CA THR A 58 17.25 2.52 -11.16
C THR A 58 16.11 3.01 -12.04
N GLU A 59 15.75 2.29 -13.10
CA GLU A 59 14.61 2.61 -13.95
C GLU A 59 13.29 2.39 -13.22
N GLU A 60 13.14 1.28 -12.49
CA GLU A 60 11.99 1.00 -11.64
C GLU A 60 11.79 2.07 -10.58
N HIS A 61 12.87 2.48 -9.90
CA HIS A 61 12.80 3.57 -8.93
C HIS A 61 12.36 4.90 -9.57
N LYS A 62 12.80 5.22 -10.79
CA LYS A 62 12.34 6.42 -11.50
C LYS A 62 10.84 6.34 -11.80
N LYS A 63 10.37 5.21 -12.34
CA LYS A 63 8.96 4.96 -12.63
C LYS A 63 8.09 5.03 -11.37
N ALA A 64 8.55 4.44 -10.26
CA ALA A 64 7.85 4.49 -8.99
C ALA A 64 7.74 5.92 -8.45
N ALA A 65 8.79 6.73 -8.56
CA ALA A 65 8.77 8.14 -8.15
C ALA A 65 7.81 8.99 -9.01
N GLU A 66 7.69 8.69 -10.31
CA GLU A 66 6.72 9.33 -11.20
C GLU A 66 5.28 8.97 -10.82
N LEU A 67 5.01 7.69 -10.56
CA LEU A 67 3.70 7.23 -10.10
C LEU A 67 3.31 7.84 -8.76
N GLU A 68 4.24 7.87 -7.79
CA GLU A 68 4.02 8.50 -6.48
C GLU A 68 3.70 10.00 -6.63
N ARG A 69 4.40 10.69 -7.54
CA ARG A 69 4.15 12.11 -7.81
C ARG A 69 2.73 12.36 -8.33
N VAL A 70 2.21 11.48 -9.17
CA VAL A 70 0.83 11.57 -9.70
C VAL A 70 -0.21 11.36 -8.60
N GLN A 71 0.05 10.44 -7.66
CA GLN A 71 -0.89 10.11 -6.58
C GLN A 71 -0.95 11.15 -5.45
N ARG A 72 0.02 12.07 -5.36
CA ARG A 72 0.09 13.09 -4.29
C ARG A 72 -0.70 14.34 -4.65
N TYR A 73 -1.51 14.86 -3.72
CA TYR A 73 -2.17 16.15 -3.88
C TYR A 73 -1.13 17.27 -4.02
N TYR A 74 -1.15 17.99 -5.14
CA TYR A 74 -0.32 19.15 -5.39
C TYR A 74 -1.18 20.40 -5.22
N MET A 75 -0.86 21.23 -4.20
CA MET A 75 -1.56 22.50 -3.99
C MET A 75 -1.25 23.45 -5.15
N PRO A 76 -2.27 23.94 -5.88
CA PRO A 76 -2.06 24.90 -6.96
C PRO A 76 -1.36 26.17 -6.45
N GLU A 77 -0.47 26.73 -7.26
CA GLU A 77 0.13 28.05 -7.01
C GLU A 77 -0.86 29.14 -7.49
N ASP A 78 -0.97 30.24 -6.73
CA ASP A 78 -2.01 31.27 -6.92
C ASP A 78 -2.01 31.92 -8.33
N ASP A 79 -0.85 31.95 -9.00
CA ASP A 79 -0.69 32.55 -10.34
C ASP A 79 -0.89 31.57 -11.49
N VAL A 80 -1.10 30.27 -11.20
CA VAL A 80 -1.21 29.21 -12.21
C VAL A 80 -2.66 28.73 -12.27
N LYS A 81 -3.32 28.95 -13.42
CA LYS A 81 -4.63 28.34 -13.67
C LYS A 81 -4.52 26.83 -13.43
N PRO A 82 -5.42 26.22 -12.63
CA PRO A 82 -5.30 24.81 -12.28
C PRO A 82 -5.23 24.00 -13.58
N GLN A 83 -4.17 23.19 -13.71
CA GLN A 83 -4.11 22.19 -14.76
C GLN A 83 -5.32 21.28 -14.55
N ILE A 84 -6.17 21.19 -15.58
CA ILE A 84 -7.37 20.36 -15.53
C ILE A 84 -6.90 18.95 -15.14
N TYR A 85 -7.44 18.42 -14.05
CA TYR A 85 -7.22 17.04 -13.65
C TYR A 85 -7.69 16.15 -14.81
N ILE A 86 -6.75 15.53 -15.51
CA ILE A 86 -7.05 14.51 -16.51
C ILE A 86 -7.00 13.20 -15.76
N GLU A 87 -8.16 12.69 -15.39
CA GLU A 87 -8.27 11.31 -14.96
C GLU A 87 -7.70 10.43 -16.09
N PRO A 88 -6.78 9.48 -15.82
CA PRO A 88 -6.29 8.54 -16.82
C PRO A 88 -7.43 7.61 -17.26
N LEU A 89 -8.31 8.14 -18.09
CA LEU A 89 -9.38 7.39 -18.72
C LEU A 89 -8.72 6.55 -19.83
N GLU A 90 -8.90 5.23 -19.82
CA GLU A 90 -8.55 4.42 -20.98
C GLU A 90 -9.19 5.05 -22.22
N GLU A 91 -8.45 5.17 -23.32
CA GLU A 91 -8.88 5.86 -24.55
C GLU A 91 -10.22 5.32 -25.12
N SER A 92 -10.59 4.09 -24.74
CA SER A 92 -11.89 3.46 -25.02
C SER A 92 -13.09 4.11 -24.33
N GLU A 93 -12.87 4.89 -23.28
CA GLU A 93 -13.91 5.44 -22.40
C GLU A 93 -14.08 6.95 -22.56
N ALA A 94 -13.44 7.61 -23.54
CA ALA A 94 -13.57 9.06 -23.73
C ALA A 94 -14.79 9.44 -24.59
N GLY A 95 -16.00 9.28 -24.05
CA GLY A 95 -17.27 9.71 -24.67
C GLY A 95 -18.07 10.70 -23.83
N PRO A 96 -19.07 11.39 -24.40
CA PRO A 96 -20.06 12.11 -23.59
C PRO A 96 -20.85 11.11 -22.72
N ASN A 97 -21.01 11.42 -21.43
CA ASN A 97 -21.75 10.64 -20.41
C ASN A 97 -21.08 9.36 -19.89
N VAL A 98 -19.75 9.31 -19.85
CA VAL A 98 -19.00 8.13 -19.40
C VAL A 98 -19.22 7.80 -17.93
N ASP A 99 -19.24 8.82 -17.08
CA ASP A 99 -19.51 8.66 -15.65
C ASP A 99 -20.91 8.11 -15.40
N LEU A 100 -21.89 8.57 -16.20
CA LEU A 100 -23.25 8.07 -16.16
C LEU A 100 -23.31 6.60 -16.57
N LYS A 101 -22.57 6.22 -17.62
CA LYS A 101 -22.51 4.82 -18.09
C LYS A 101 -21.84 3.92 -17.06
N LYS A 102 -20.70 4.33 -16.49
CA LYS A 102 -20.02 3.62 -15.39
C LYS A 102 -20.94 3.43 -14.20
N TRP A 103 -21.66 4.48 -13.81
CA TRP A 103 -22.64 4.40 -12.74
C TRP A 103 -23.77 3.42 -13.08
N GLN A 104 -24.31 3.45 -14.30
CA GLN A 104 -25.34 2.51 -14.74
C GLN A 104 -24.84 1.07 -14.72
N ASP A 105 -23.65 0.82 -15.27
CA ASP A 105 -23.04 -0.51 -15.33
C ASP A 105 -22.78 -1.05 -13.92
N GLU A 106 -22.24 -0.25 -13.00
CA GLU A 106 -22.08 -0.64 -11.61
C GLU A 106 -23.41 -0.95 -10.90
N GLN A 107 -24.46 -0.17 -11.17
CA GLN A 107 -25.78 -0.43 -10.59
C GLN A 107 -26.40 -1.70 -11.17
N ILE A 108 -26.23 -1.96 -12.46
CA ILE A 108 -26.67 -3.19 -13.13
C ILE A 108 -25.91 -4.39 -12.54
N ASP A 109 -24.60 -4.29 -12.35
CA ASP A 109 -23.79 -5.35 -11.75
C ASP A 109 -24.17 -5.65 -10.30
N LYS A 110 -24.46 -4.60 -9.51
CA LYS A 110 -24.95 -4.75 -8.12
C LYS A 110 -26.36 -5.35 -8.09
N ALA A 111 -27.21 -5.01 -9.06
CA ALA A 111 -28.59 -5.52 -9.14
C ALA A 111 -28.68 -6.94 -9.72
N THR A 112 -27.74 -7.34 -10.58
CA THR A 112 -27.71 -8.67 -11.21
C THR A 112 -27.18 -9.74 -10.27
N VAL A 113 -28.00 -10.08 -9.27
CA VAL A 113 -27.73 -11.21 -8.38
C VAL A 113 -27.99 -12.52 -9.13
N ARG A 114 -26.92 -13.29 -9.39
CA ARG A 114 -27.03 -14.63 -9.98
C ARG A 114 -27.36 -15.67 -8.88
N PHE A 115 -28.58 -16.22 -8.91
CA PHE A 115 -29.08 -17.15 -7.88
C PHE A 115 -29.08 -18.64 -8.33
N SER A 116 -28.48 -18.98 -9.47
CA SER A 116 -28.55 -20.35 -10.00
C SER A 116 -27.67 -21.33 -9.20
N ALA A 117 -28.09 -22.60 -9.13
CA ALA A 117 -27.31 -23.68 -8.52
C ALA A 117 -25.93 -23.89 -9.18
N LYS A 118 -25.79 -23.48 -10.46
CA LYS A 118 -24.51 -23.50 -11.17
C LYS A 118 -23.52 -22.42 -10.66
N ASP A 119 -24.03 -21.30 -10.16
CA ASP A 119 -23.23 -20.17 -9.66
C ASP A 119 -22.83 -20.30 -8.18
N ALA A 120 -23.38 -21.30 -7.46
CA ALA A 120 -23.09 -21.54 -6.05
C ALA A 120 -21.61 -21.84 -5.76
N LYS A 121 -20.88 -22.44 -6.72
CA LYS A 121 -19.45 -22.73 -6.58
C LYS A 121 -18.58 -21.47 -6.61
N GLU A 122 -18.99 -20.45 -7.35
CA GLU A 122 -18.23 -19.19 -7.43
C GLU A 122 -18.48 -18.32 -6.20
N ARG A 123 -19.72 -18.28 -5.70
CA ARG A 123 -20.06 -17.55 -4.46
C ARG A 123 -19.41 -18.15 -3.21
N ASN A 124 -19.26 -19.48 -3.17
CA ASN A 124 -18.64 -20.19 -2.05
C ASN A 124 -17.10 -20.27 -2.15
N LYS A 125 -16.47 -19.65 -3.16
CA LYS A 125 -15.04 -19.35 -3.09
C LYS A 125 -14.88 -18.29 -2.02
N GLN A 126 -14.59 -18.73 -0.79
CA GLN A 126 -14.19 -17.83 0.28
C GLN A 126 -13.03 -17.01 -0.27
N LYS A 127 -13.21 -15.69 -0.33
CA LYS A 127 -12.11 -14.80 -0.63
C LYS A 127 -11.23 -14.85 0.60
N ASP A 128 -10.11 -15.57 0.49
CA ASP A 128 -9.08 -15.63 1.51
C ASP A 128 -8.41 -14.25 1.57
N TYR A 129 -9.06 -13.32 2.26
CA TYR A 129 -8.47 -12.03 2.58
C TYR A 129 -7.49 -12.26 3.72
N ASP A 130 -6.22 -12.01 3.45
CA ASP A 130 -5.20 -11.96 4.50
C ASP A 130 -5.39 -10.66 5.27
N LEU A 131 -5.78 -10.75 6.55
CA LEU A 131 -5.96 -9.59 7.42
C LEU A 131 -4.57 -9.14 7.88
N VAL A 132 -3.89 -8.34 7.07
CA VAL A 132 -2.62 -7.71 7.42
C VAL A 132 -2.90 -6.50 8.32
N MET A 133 -3.10 -6.75 9.62
CA MET A 133 -2.97 -5.73 10.66
C MET A 133 -1.57 -5.80 11.23
N ASP A 134 -0.59 -5.33 10.45
CA ASP A 134 0.75 -5.11 10.96
C ASP A 134 0.73 -3.79 11.73
N GLU A 135 0.50 -3.91 13.03
CA GLU A 135 0.64 -2.87 14.04
C GLU A 135 -0.43 -1.77 14.01
N GLU A 136 -1.40 -1.91 14.91
CA GLU A 136 -2.25 -0.80 15.37
C GLU A 136 -1.33 0.38 15.74
N ILE A 137 -1.48 1.49 15.03
CA ILE A 137 -0.55 2.62 15.10
C ILE A 137 -0.54 3.15 16.54
N GLN A 138 0.56 2.92 17.28
CA GLN A 138 0.71 3.22 18.72
C GLN A 138 0.54 4.71 19.09
N PHE A 139 0.39 5.62 18.13
CA PHE A 139 0.32 7.06 18.39
C PHE A 139 -0.93 7.50 19.15
N VAL A 140 -2.07 6.81 18.97
CA VAL A 140 -3.32 7.19 19.64
C VAL A 140 -3.29 6.84 21.14
N LEU A 141 -2.49 5.84 21.53
CA LEU A 141 -2.39 5.45 22.94
C LEU A 141 -1.52 6.41 23.76
N ILE A 142 -0.49 7.01 23.15
CA ILE A 142 0.45 7.92 23.83
C ILE A 142 -0.24 9.24 24.24
N ASP A 143 -1.22 9.71 23.47
CA ASP A 143 -1.91 10.98 23.73
C ASP A 143 -3.00 10.87 24.83
N SER A 144 -3.30 9.65 25.29
CA SER A 144 -4.26 9.39 26.37
C SER A 144 -3.69 9.48 27.80
N VAL A 145 -2.41 9.88 27.97
CA VAL A 145 -1.86 10.18 29.30
C VAL A 145 -2.42 11.53 29.77
N ALA A 146 -3.62 11.45 30.33
CA ALA A 146 -4.26 12.49 31.09
C ALA A 146 -3.32 13.00 32.21
N GLY A 147 -3.12 14.31 32.26
CA GLY A 147 -2.33 14.94 33.29
C GLY A 147 -2.94 14.78 34.67
N ASN A 148 -2.13 14.34 35.64
CA ASN A 148 -2.14 14.89 37.00
C ASN A 148 -0.76 14.68 37.65
N ARG A 149 -0.38 15.62 38.52
CA ARG A 149 0.92 15.73 39.19
C ARG A 149 1.12 14.68 40.28
N GLU A 150 2.41 14.35 40.45
CA GLU A 150 3.10 13.80 41.63
C GLU A 150 2.63 12.44 42.14
N ASP A 151 3.39 11.40 41.80
CA ASP A 151 4.14 10.61 42.79
C ASP A 151 5.33 9.95 42.09
N LYS A 152 6.52 10.09 42.71
CA LYS A 152 7.71 9.35 42.33
C LYS A 152 7.57 7.95 42.93
N ASP A 153 8.03 6.95 42.17
CA ASP A 153 8.04 5.51 42.50
C ASP A 153 6.83 4.72 41.96
N ALA A 154 6.61 4.80 40.64
CA ALA A 154 5.89 3.75 39.92
C ALA A 154 6.91 2.93 39.12
N GLU A 155 7.13 1.69 39.53
CA GLU A 155 7.95 0.72 38.83
C GLU A 155 7.52 0.64 37.35
N VAL A 156 8.49 0.76 36.45
CA VAL A 156 8.27 0.70 35.01
C VAL A 156 8.01 -0.76 34.64
N MET A 157 6.77 -1.21 34.85
CA MET A 157 6.31 -2.52 34.41
C MET A 157 6.47 -2.63 32.89
N SER A 158 7.06 -3.73 32.43
CA SER A 158 7.27 -3.99 31.00
C SER A 158 5.92 -4.02 30.27
N ALA A 159 5.90 -3.56 29.01
CA ALA A 159 4.69 -3.56 28.18
C ALA A 159 4.01 -4.94 28.10
N GLU A 160 4.79 -6.02 28.23
CA GLU A 160 4.31 -7.40 28.24
C GLU A 160 3.52 -7.77 29.50
N GLU A 161 3.90 -7.24 30.66
CA GLU A 161 3.22 -7.49 31.94
C GLU A 161 1.87 -6.77 31.99
N ARG A 162 1.80 -5.56 31.43
CA ARG A 162 0.54 -4.80 31.32
C ARG A 162 -0.46 -5.50 30.40
N LYS A 163 0.01 -6.02 29.27
CA LYS A 163 -0.83 -6.78 28.31
C LYS A 163 -1.40 -8.07 28.91
N LYS A 164 -0.60 -8.79 29.72
CA LYS A 164 -1.08 -10.00 30.42
C LYS A 164 -2.15 -9.69 31.47
N MET A 165 -2.04 -8.56 32.15
CA MET A 165 -3.03 -8.12 33.15
C MET A 165 -4.37 -7.76 32.50
N ASP A 166 -4.36 -7.09 31.34
CA ASP A 166 -5.59 -6.79 30.59
C ASP A 166 -6.30 -8.07 30.11
N ILE A 167 -5.55 -9.03 29.58
CA ILE A 167 -6.12 -10.29 29.07
C ILE A 167 -6.73 -11.12 30.22
N ALA A 168 -6.13 -11.06 31.42
CA ALA A 168 -6.62 -11.80 32.59
C ALA A 168 -7.93 -11.23 33.19
N GLN A 169 -8.26 -9.95 32.92
CA GLN A 169 -9.48 -9.32 33.43
C GLN A 169 -10.73 -9.57 32.58
N VAL A 170 -10.58 -10.10 31.36
CA VAL A 170 -11.72 -10.38 30.48
C VAL A 170 -12.24 -11.81 30.73
N GLU A 171 -13.32 -11.95 31.48
CA GLU A 171 -14.02 -13.23 31.60
C GLU A 171 -14.68 -13.62 30.26
N PRO A 172 -14.55 -14.88 29.79
CA PRO A 172 -15.18 -15.30 28.55
C PRO A 172 -16.71 -15.42 28.73
N ILE A 173 -17.44 -14.68 27.90
CA ILE A 173 -18.90 -14.73 27.77
C ILE A 173 -19.29 -16.05 27.08
N SER A 174 -19.19 -17.17 27.78
CA SER A 174 -19.69 -18.46 27.25
C SER A 174 -20.00 -19.46 28.36
N LYS A 175 -20.94 -19.11 29.27
CA LYS A 175 -21.54 -20.14 30.15
C LYS A 175 -22.97 -19.85 30.63
N ALA A 176 -23.72 -19.00 29.93
CA ALA A 176 -25.09 -18.66 30.30
C ALA A 176 -26.06 -18.81 29.12
N ALA A 177 -26.15 -20.00 28.52
CA ALA A 177 -27.16 -20.26 27.49
C ALA A 177 -27.53 -21.75 27.31
N VAL A 178 -27.51 -22.59 28.35
CA VAL A 178 -28.11 -23.94 28.28
C VAL A 178 -28.69 -24.33 29.64
N THR A 179 -29.83 -23.76 30.01
CA THR A 179 -30.81 -24.40 30.94
C THR A 179 -32.11 -23.62 30.92
N GLY A 180 -33.06 -24.06 30.09
CA GLY A 180 -34.39 -23.45 30.03
C GLY A 180 -35.25 -24.06 28.94
N ARG A 181 -35.53 -25.37 28.99
CA ARG A 181 -36.61 -25.97 28.19
C ARG A 181 -37.81 -26.21 29.10
N THR A 182 -38.78 -25.33 28.92
CA THR A 182 -40.10 -25.25 29.54
C THR A 182 -40.88 -26.57 29.43
N GLN A 183 -41.38 -27.05 30.57
CA GLN A 183 -42.45 -28.04 30.65
C GLN A 183 -43.72 -27.43 30.05
N ARG A 184 -44.33 -28.10 29.06
CA ARG A 184 -45.70 -27.80 28.65
C ARG A 184 -46.60 -28.88 29.22
N ASP A 185 -47.38 -28.45 30.21
CA ASP A 185 -48.43 -29.23 30.83
C ASP A 185 -49.49 -29.59 29.78
N ASN A 186 -49.78 -30.89 29.65
CA ASN A 186 -50.90 -31.40 28.89
C ASN A 186 -52.04 -31.72 29.87
N THR A 187 -53.04 -30.84 29.89
CA THR A 187 -54.38 -31.06 30.46
C THR A 187 -55.35 -30.23 29.62
N ALA A 188 -56.59 -30.59 29.33
CA ALA A 188 -57.34 -31.81 29.13
C ALA A 188 -58.74 -31.32 28.71
N VAL A 189 -59.49 -32.17 27.99
CA VAL A 189 -60.94 -32.11 27.70
C VAL A 189 -61.37 -31.25 26.51
#